data_AF-A0A940C562-F1
#
_entry.id   AF-A0A940C562-F1
#
_cell.length_a   1.000
_cell.length_b   1.000
_cell.length_c   1.000
_cell.angle_alpha   90.00
_cell.angle_beta   90.00
_cell.angle_gamma   90.00
#
_symmetry.space_group_name_H-M   'P 1'
#
loop_
_entity.id
_entity.type
_entity.pdbx_description
1 polymer ?
#
loop_
_entity_poly.entity_id
_entity_poly.type
_entity_poly.pdbx_seq_one_letter_code
_entity_poly.pdbx_strand_id
1 'polypeptide(L)'
;MELNKTVSNPMLVGVMQLIKADGKTPDPKHQEMFMEELDKAEFLAPAEVKAEVGPDGEKLVNGKAQFRFPILTGSDGRRFFVAFTDNATVAKAQQMEGASALPEEFVKETVAVRFSDLARFILTPNPDGSENTTYGIVINPFMENIVIPKNLAAAIVMKKQKEARERLEKAGKVASIISGGVDPKVIPFPGGKDENKD
;
A
#
# COMPACT_ATOMS: atom_id res chain seq x y z
N MET A 1 0.35 -5.78 -8.28
CA MET A 1 -0.74 -4.95 -8.83
C MET A 1 -1.62 -5.87 -9.64
N GLU A 2 -2.88 -6.02 -9.24
CA GLU A 2 -3.86 -6.88 -9.93
C GLU A 2 -4.88 -5.98 -10.65
N LEU A 3 -5.23 -6.31 -11.89
CA LEU A 3 -6.19 -5.56 -12.70
C LEU A 3 -7.62 -6.04 -12.44
N ASN A 4 -8.55 -5.10 -12.30
CA ASN A 4 -9.99 -5.35 -12.13
C ASN A 4 -10.36 -6.31 -10.99
N LYS A 5 -9.62 -6.26 -9.89
CA LYS A 5 -9.98 -6.96 -8.66
C LYS A 5 -11.18 -6.29 -8.00
N THR A 6 -12.16 -7.08 -7.57
CA THR A 6 -13.24 -6.56 -6.72
C THR A 6 -12.68 -6.33 -5.32
N VAL A 7 -12.59 -5.06 -4.93
CA VAL A 7 -12.15 -4.64 -3.61
C VAL A 7 -13.29 -3.90 -2.93
N SER A 8 -13.47 -4.15 -1.64
CA SER A 8 -14.42 -3.44 -0.80
C SER A 8 -13.86 -3.28 0.61
N ASN A 9 -13.81 -2.04 1.12
CA ASN A 9 -13.26 -1.72 2.44
C ASN A 9 -14.28 -0.97 3.32
N PRO A 10 -15.35 -1.65 3.77
CA PRO A 10 -16.39 -1.02 4.58
C PRO A 10 -15.86 -0.51 5.92
N MET A 11 -14.86 -1.16 6.53
CA MET A 11 -14.26 -0.71 7.79
C MET A 11 -13.50 0.61 7.62
N LEU A 12 -12.73 0.75 6.54
CA LEU A 12 -12.00 1.98 6.27
C LEU A 12 -12.96 3.16 6.02
N VAL A 13 -14.04 2.94 5.26
CA VAL A 13 -15.09 3.95 5.06
C VAL A 13 -15.72 4.37 6.38
N GLY A 14 -16.02 3.42 7.26
CA GLY A 14 -16.54 3.70 8.60
C GLY A 14 -15.59 4.57 9.44
N VAL A 15 -14.30 4.24 9.48
CA VAL A 15 -13.32 5.03 10.24
C VAL A 15 -13.07 6.40 9.60
N MET A 16 -13.13 6.51 8.27
CA MET A 16 -13.05 7.79 7.56
C MET A 16 -14.21 8.72 7.95
N GLN A 17 -15.42 8.20 8.09
CA GLN A 17 -16.56 8.95 8.59
C GLN A 17 -16.34 9.38 10.05
N LEU A 18 -15.79 8.52 10.90
CA LEU A 18 -15.46 8.87 12.29
C LEU A 18 -14.46 10.02 12.39
N ILE A 19 -13.34 9.95 11.67
CA ILE A 19 -12.33 11.03 11.68
C ILE A 19 -12.91 12.33 11.13
N LYS A 20 -13.76 12.25 10.10
CA LYS A 20 -14.43 13.42 9.53
C LYS A 20 -15.46 14.00 10.50
N ALA A 21 -16.14 13.15 11.27
CA ALA A 21 -17.10 13.55 12.31
C ALA A 21 -16.41 14.18 13.53
N ASP A 22 -15.21 13.71 13.91
CA ASP A 22 -14.41 14.34 14.98
C ASP A 22 -13.94 15.76 14.63
N GLY A 23 -13.91 16.11 13.33
CA GLY A 23 -13.57 17.44 12.86
C GLY A 23 -12.09 17.81 13.05
N LYS A 24 -11.82 18.96 13.69
CA LYS A 24 -10.45 19.55 13.75
C LYS A 24 -9.51 18.84 14.73
N THR A 25 -10.03 18.03 15.65
CA THR A 25 -9.25 17.26 16.62
C THR A 25 -9.70 15.81 16.58
N PRO A 26 -9.22 15.02 15.61
CA PRO A 26 -9.53 13.61 15.53
C PRO A 26 -9.07 12.91 16.81
N ASP A 27 -9.91 12.04 17.38
CA ASP A 27 -9.51 11.28 18.55
C ASP A 27 -8.28 10.43 18.18
N PRO A 28 -7.22 10.41 19.00
CA PRO A 28 -6.02 9.63 18.70
C PRO A 28 -6.32 8.14 18.48
N LYS A 29 -7.39 7.59 19.10
CA LYS A 29 -7.85 6.22 18.82
C LYS A 29 -8.44 6.06 17.42
N HIS A 30 -9.20 7.04 16.94
CA HIS A 30 -9.77 7.01 15.59
C HIS A 30 -8.68 7.17 14.54
N GLN A 31 -7.67 8.00 14.80
CA GLN A 31 -6.48 8.10 13.95
C GLN A 31 -5.70 6.80 13.87
N GLU A 32 -5.50 6.12 15.01
CA GLU A 32 -4.79 4.84 15.05
C GLU A 32 -5.56 3.77 14.26
N MET A 33 -6.87 3.64 14.51
CA MET A 33 -7.72 2.71 13.73
C MET A 33 -7.71 3.02 12.23
N PHE A 34 -7.70 4.30 11.86
CA PHE A 34 -7.62 4.68 10.45
C PHE A 34 -6.30 4.28 9.83
N MET A 35 -5.18 4.50 10.53
CA MET A 35 -3.87 4.09 10.02
C MET A 35 -3.76 2.57 9.89
N GLU A 36 -4.31 1.81 10.85
CA GLU A 36 -4.32 0.34 10.79
C GLU A 36 -5.15 -0.18 9.61
N GLU A 37 -6.36 0.34 9.42
CA GLU A 37 -7.22 -0.10 8.33
C GLU A 37 -6.73 0.39 6.98
N LEU A 38 -6.12 1.57 6.91
CA LEU A 38 -5.48 2.08 5.70
C LEU A 38 -4.27 1.22 5.28
N ASP A 39 -3.54 0.64 6.24
CA ASP A 39 -2.40 -0.23 5.93
C ASP A 39 -2.82 -1.61 5.41
N LYS A 40 -3.92 -2.15 5.95
CA LYS A 40 -4.50 -3.43 5.53
C LYS A 40 -5.33 -3.30 4.25
N ALA A 41 -5.93 -2.14 4.01
CA ALA A 41 -6.80 -1.91 2.88
C ALA A 41 -6.05 -1.98 1.55
N GLU A 42 -6.69 -2.64 0.60
CA GLU A 42 -6.36 -2.50 -0.82
C GLU A 42 -7.23 -1.38 -1.39
N PHE A 43 -6.68 -0.57 -2.29
CA PHE A 43 -7.39 0.50 -2.95
C PHE A 43 -7.48 0.20 -4.44
N LEU A 44 -8.57 0.64 -5.06
CA LEU A 44 -8.73 0.65 -6.50
C LEU A 44 -8.21 1.99 -7.01
N ALA A 45 -7.04 1.97 -7.63
CA ALA A 45 -6.55 3.14 -8.35
C ALA A 45 -6.99 3.05 -9.81
N PRO A 46 -7.69 4.06 -10.35
CA PRO A 46 -7.95 4.15 -11.78
C PRO A 46 -6.60 4.29 -12.50
N ALA A 47 -6.38 3.50 -13.55
CA ALA A 47 -5.13 3.55 -14.29
C ALA A 47 -5.38 3.26 -15.77
N GLU A 48 -4.77 4.03 -16.65
CA GLU A 48 -4.70 3.72 -18.07
C GLU A 48 -3.58 2.69 -18.25
N VAL A 49 -3.93 1.48 -18.68
CA VAL A 49 -2.95 0.44 -19.01
C VAL A 49 -2.72 0.43 -20.51
N LYS A 50 -1.56 0.96 -20.92
CA LYS A 50 -1.05 0.76 -22.28
C LYS A 50 -0.23 -0.53 -22.29
N ALA A 51 -0.89 -1.61 -22.66
CA ALA A 51 -0.29 -2.91 -22.92
C ALA A 51 -0.58 -3.35 -24.36
N GLU A 52 0.31 -4.15 -24.95
CA GLU A 52 0.03 -4.80 -26.23
C GLU A 52 -1.11 -5.81 -26.02
N VAL A 53 -2.14 -5.71 -26.85
CA VAL A 53 -3.25 -6.67 -26.87
C VAL A 53 -2.73 -7.91 -27.56
N GLY A 54 -2.71 -9.04 -26.84
CA GLY A 54 -2.37 -10.32 -27.41
C GLY A 54 -3.40 -10.75 -28.47
N PRO A 55 -3.07 -11.77 -29.29
CA PRO A 55 -3.95 -12.26 -30.35
C PRO A 55 -5.33 -12.76 -29.86
N ASP A 56 -5.48 -13.07 -28.56
CA ASP A 56 -6.74 -13.48 -27.91
C ASP A 56 -7.53 -12.32 -27.27
N GLY A 57 -7.10 -11.06 -27.46
CA GLY A 57 -7.77 -9.90 -26.84
C GLY A 57 -7.39 -9.67 -25.38
N GLU A 58 -6.57 -10.54 -24.78
CA GLU A 58 -6.02 -10.33 -23.44
C GLU A 58 -4.84 -9.35 -23.47
N LYS A 59 -4.87 -8.35 -22.58
CA LYS A 59 -3.78 -7.39 -22.44
C LYS A 59 -2.56 -8.08 -21.85
N LEU A 60 -1.49 -8.22 -22.62
CA LEU A 60 -0.25 -8.84 -22.18
C LEU A 60 0.50 -7.88 -21.25
N VAL A 61 0.36 -8.08 -19.94
CA VAL A 61 1.15 -7.38 -18.90
C VAL A 61 2.58 -7.97 -18.83
N ASN A 62 3.23 -8.17 -19.97
CA ASN A 62 4.57 -8.78 -20.07
C ASN A 62 5.69 -7.74 -19.88
N GLY A 63 5.69 -7.06 -18.73
CA GLY A 63 6.78 -6.15 -18.31
C GLY A 63 6.96 -4.86 -19.11
N LYS A 64 6.29 -4.72 -20.27
CA LYS A 64 6.23 -3.48 -21.07
C LYS A 64 4.96 -2.65 -20.86
N ALA A 65 4.05 -3.12 -20.02
CA ALA A 65 2.81 -2.41 -19.74
C ALA A 65 3.11 -1.08 -19.04
N GLN A 66 2.73 0.04 -19.66
CA GLN A 66 2.81 1.35 -19.04
C GLN A 66 1.50 1.61 -18.31
N PHE A 67 1.60 1.78 -16.99
CA PHE A 67 0.51 2.21 -16.14
C PHE A 67 0.59 3.72 -15.98
N ARG A 68 -0.44 4.43 -16.41
CA ARG A 68 -0.56 5.87 -16.18
C ARG A 68 -1.72 6.09 -15.23
N PHE A 69 -1.46 6.81 -14.14
CA PHE A 69 -2.50 7.13 -13.14
C PHE A 69 -3.00 8.55 -13.37
N PRO A 70 -4.32 8.80 -13.23
CA PRO A 70 -4.84 10.15 -13.34
C PRO A 70 -4.44 10.95 -12.10
N ILE A 71 -4.14 12.23 -12.32
CA ILE A 71 -3.84 13.18 -11.26
C ILE A 71 -4.98 14.18 -11.22
N LEU A 72 -5.71 14.22 -10.10
CA LEU A 72 -6.70 15.26 -9.87
C LEU A 72 -6.01 16.51 -9.36
N THR A 73 -6.36 17.65 -9.96
CA THR A 73 -5.94 18.95 -9.46
C THR A 73 -7.09 19.53 -8.67
N GLY A 74 -6.92 19.69 -7.36
CA GLY A 74 -7.92 20.34 -6.51
C GLY A 74 -8.04 21.83 -6.84
N SER A 75 -9.10 22.46 -6.36
CA SER A 75 -9.35 23.91 -6.52
C SER A 75 -8.20 24.79 -6.02
N ASP A 76 -7.40 24.27 -5.08
CA ASP A 76 -6.20 24.92 -4.54
C ASP A 76 -4.96 24.82 -5.46
N GLY A 77 -5.08 24.25 -6.66
CA GLY A 77 -3.97 24.00 -7.59
C GLY A 77 -3.06 22.83 -7.20
N ARG A 78 -3.41 22.10 -6.13
CA ARG A 78 -2.64 20.95 -5.65
C ARG A 78 -3.00 19.67 -6.41
N ARG A 79 -2.00 18.86 -6.71
CA ARG A 79 -2.10 17.62 -7.47
C ARG A 79 -2.23 16.42 -6.53
N PHE A 80 -3.18 15.53 -6.79
CA PHE A 80 -3.47 14.35 -5.96
C PHE A 80 -3.62 13.09 -6.80
N PHE A 81 -3.05 11.98 -6.34
CA PHE A 81 -3.39 10.66 -6.87
C PHE A 81 -4.76 10.23 -6.36
N VAL A 82 -5.52 9.57 -7.22
CA VAL A 82 -6.85 9.09 -6.87
C VAL A 82 -6.80 7.63 -6.47
N ALA A 83 -7.46 7.33 -5.36
CA ALA A 83 -7.68 5.97 -4.87
C ALA A 83 -9.14 5.80 -4.45
N PHE A 84 -9.68 4.61 -4.66
CA PHE A 84 -11.05 4.25 -4.33
C PHE A 84 -11.05 3.09 -3.35
N THR A 85 -11.96 3.10 -2.38
CA THR A 85 -12.09 2.00 -1.41
C THR A 85 -12.94 0.85 -1.93
N ASP A 86 -13.84 1.11 -2.89
CA ASP A 86 -14.86 0.17 -3.34
C ASP A 86 -15.20 0.36 -4.83
N ASN A 87 -15.62 -0.70 -5.51
CA ASN A 87 -16.05 -0.61 -6.91
C ASN A 87 -17.29 0.31 -7.10
N ALA A 88 -18.18 0.40 -6.09
CA ALA A 88 -19.29 1.36 -6.13
C ALA A 88 -18.81 2.83 -6.21
N THR A 89 -17.69 3.15 -5.55
CA THR A 89 -17.09 4.50 -5.62
C THR A 89 -16.47 4.76 -7.00
N VAL A 90 -15.89 3.73 -7.63
CA VAL A 90 -15.39 3.77 -9.01
C VAL A 90 -16.54 3.96 -10.00
N ALA A 91 -17.63 3.20 -9.87
CA ALA A 91 -18.80 3.33 -10.74
C ALA A 91 -19.42 4.74 -10.66
N LYS A 92 -19.45 5.35 -9.47
CA LYS A 92 -19.85 6.75 -9.34
C LYS A 92 -18.85 7.71 -9.98
N ALA A 93 -17.55 7.43 -9.87
CA ALA A 93 -16.52 8.21 -10.54
C ALA A 93 -16.62 8.14 -12.07
N GLN A 94 -17.04 6.99 -12.62
CA GLN A 94 -17.32 6.80 -14.05
C GLN A 94 -18.55 7.59 -14.52
N GLN A 95 -19.56 7.73 -13.64
CA GLN A 95 -20.78 8.49 -13.93
C GLN A 95 -20.62 10.00 -13.75
N MET A 96 -19.50 10.46 -13.19
CA MET A 96 -19.20 11.89 -13.07
C MET A 96 -18.78 12.44 -14.43
N GLU A 97 -19.40 13.55 -14.83
CA GLU A 97 -19.07 14.29 -16.06
C GLU A 97 -18.61 15.72 -15.71
N GLY A 98 -17.62 16.24 -16.44
CA GLY A 98 -17.14 17.63 -16.30
C GLY A 98 -15.67 17.77 -15.83
N ALA A 99 -15.29 18.97 -15.38
CA ALA A 99 -13.89 19.32 -15.06
C ALA A 99 -13.29 18.53 -13.87
N SER A 100 -14.14 17.88 -13.08
CA SER A 100 -13.76 17.02 -11.95
C SER A 100 -13.85 15.53 -12.28
N ALA A 101 -14.30 15.17 -13.49
CA ALA A 101 -14.42 13.79 -13.93
C ALA A 101 -13.04 13.20 -14.21
N LEU A 102 -12.87 11.91 -13.90
CA LEU A 102 -11.71 11.18 -14.36
C LEU A 102 -11.87 10.90 -15.86
N PRO A 103 -10.81 11.05 -16.67
CA PRO A 103 -10.93 10.74 -18.09
C PRO A 103 -11.29 9.27 -18.27
N GLU A 104 -12.23 8.96 -19.17
CA GLU A 104 -12.80 7.61 -19.37
C GLU A 104 -11.72 6.52 -19.53
N GLU A 105 -10.59 6.88 -20.14
CA GLU A 105 -9.42 6.01 -20.34
C GLU A 105 -8.81 5.48 -19.04
N PHE A 106 -8.89 6.23 -17.93
CA PHE A 106 -8.39 5.80 -16.62
C PHE A 106 -9.43 5.04 -15.81
N VAL A 107 -10.72 5.25 -16.09
CA VAL A 107 -11.80 4.66 -15.31
C VAL A 107 -12.25 3.30 -15.87
N LYS A 108 -11.85 2.97 -17.11
CA LYS A 108 -12.03 1.64 -17.71
C LYS A 108 -11.25 0.53 -17.02
N GLU A 109 -10.12 0.87 -16.41
CA GLU A 109 -9.25 -0.09 -15.75
C GLU A 109 -8.94 0.36 -14.34
N THR A 110 -9.14 -0.54 -13.39
CA THR A 110 -8.78 -0.31 -11.99
C THR A 110 -7.69 -1.28 -11.59
N VAL A 111 -6.73 -0.78 -10.84
CA VAL A 111 -5.62 -1.57 -10.31
C VAL A 111 -5.77 -1.62 -8.81
N ALA A 112 -5.75 -2.83 -8.25
CA ALA A 112 -5.61 -3.01 -6.81
C ALA A 112 -4.18 -2.62 -6.40
N VAL A 113 -4.08 -1.56 -5.61
CA VAL A 113 -2.85 -1.00 -5.07
C VAL A 113 -2.98 -0.84 -3.56
N ARG A 114 -1.90 -1.07 -2.81
CA ARG A 114 -1.91 -0.79 -1.37
C ARG A 114 -1.49 0.65 -1.12
N PHE A 115 -1.85 1.17 0.04
CA PHE A 115 -1.41 2.50 0.46
C PHE A 115 0.11 2.64 0.45
N SER A 116 0.83 1.59 0.88
CA SER A 116 2.30 1.57 0.87
C SER A 116 2.89 1.77 -0.54
N ASP A 117 2.24 1.25 -1.58
CA ASP A 117 2.68 1.41 -2.98
C ASP A 117 2.40 2.83 -3.48
N LEU A 118 1.21 3.38 -3.19
CA LEU A 118 0.86 4.77 -3.52
C LEU A 118 1.76 5.77 -2.80
N ALA A 119 2.05 5.54 -1.52
CA ALA A 119 2.97 6.34 -0.73
C ALA A 119 4.37 6.33 -1.34
N ARG A 120 4.85 5.17 -1.81
CA ARG A 120 6.12 5.10 -2.54
C ARG A 120 6.10 5.92 -3.81
N PHE A 121 5.01 5.92 -4.58
CA PHE A 121 4.93 6.73 -5.79
C PHE A 121 5.07 8.23 -5.51
N ILE A 122 4.41 8.76 -4.47
CA ILE A 122 4.51 10.20 -4.14
C ILE A 122 5.83 10.57 -3.44
N LEU A 123 6.47 9.62 -2.76
CA LEU A 123 7.74 9.85 -2.05
C LEU A 123 8.96 9.63 -2.95
N THR A 124 8.81 8.86 -4.03
CA THR A 124 9.89 8.62 -4.99
C THR A 124 9.89 9.75 -6.02
N PRO A 125 11.07 10.29 -6.38
CA PRO A 125 11.20 11.19 -7.53
C PRO A 125 10.66 10.53 -8.79
N ASN A 126 10.25 11.34 -9.77
CA ASN A 126 9.86 10.80 -11.08
C ASN A 126 11.06 10.06 -11.71
N PRO A 127 10.83 9.14 -12.66
CA PRO A 127 11.91 8.45 -13.37
C PRO A 127 12.90 9.38 -14.10
N ASP A 128 12.51 10.63 -14.34
CA ASP A 128 13.35 11.70 -14.89
C ASP A 128 14.26 12.39 -13.84
N GLY A 129 14.16 12.01 -12.56
CA GLY A 129 14.89 12.62 -11.44
C GLY A 129 14.25 13.90 -10.90
N SER A 130 13.21 14.44 -11.55
CA SER A 130 12.45 15.60 -11.07
C SER A 130 11.68 15.29 -9.79
N GLU A 131 11.56 16.25 -8.88
CA GLU A 131 10.70 16.12 -7.70
C GLU A 131 9.26 15.78 -8.07
N ASN A 132 8.65 14.88 -7.31
CA ASN A 132 7.26 14.54 -7.53
C ASN A 132 6.37 15.73 -7.10
N THR A 133 5.80 16.42 -8.08
CA THR A 133 4.88 17.56 -7.88
C THR A 133 3.53 17.15 -7.26
N THR A 134 3.32 15.85 -7.02
CA THR A 134 2.09 15.35 -6.39
C THR A 134 2.09 15.66 -4.90
N TYR A 135 1.09 16.42 -4.46
CA TYR A 135 0.94 16.85 -3.09
C TYR A 135 0.52 15.71 -2.15
N GLY A 136 -0.22 14.71 -2.66
CA GLY A 136 -0.65 13.58 -1.86
C GLY A 136 -1.59 12.63 -2.60
N ILE A 137 -2.33 11.84 -1.82
CA ILE A 137 -3.32 10.87 -2.30
C ILE A 137 -4.70 11.34 -1.80
N VAL A 138 -5.69 11.34 -2.67
CA VAL A 138 -7.09 11.52 -2.32
C VAL A 138 -7.80 10.18 -2.43
N ILE A 139 -8.39 9.74 -1.31
CA ILE A 139 -9.22 8.54 -1.27
C ILE A 139 -10.67 8.99 -1.38
N ASN A 140 -11.44 8.33 -2.27
CA ASN A 140 -12.85 8.58 -2.53
C ASN A 140 -13.17 10.07 -2.77
N PRO A 141 -12.55 10.73 -3.76
CA PRO A 141 -12.73 12.18 -4.01
C PRO A 141 -14.20 12.61 -4.17
N PHE A 142 -15.08 11.68 -4.54
CA PHE A 142 -16.48 11.93 -4.88
C PHE A 142 -17.50 11.46 -3.82
N MET A 143 -17.07 10.82 -2.74
CA MET A 143 -17.94 10.40 -1.64
C MET A 143 -17.33 10.83 -0.29
N GLU A 144 -16.85 9.89 0.52
CA GLU A 144 -16.07 10.20 1.72
C GLU A 144 -14.66 10.65 1.33
N ASN A 145 -14.53 11.89 0.86
CA ASN A 145 -13.23 12.41 0.48
C ASN A 145 -12.31 12.54 1.71
N ILE A 146 -11.16 11.85 1.67
CA ILE A 146 -10.06 12.08 2.61
C ILE A 146 -8.78 12.33 1.83
N VAL A 147 -8.06 13.36 2.24
CA VAL A 147 -6.81 13.76 1.62
C VAL A 147 -5.66 13.36 2.53
N ILE A 148 -4.76 12.54 2.00
CA ILE A 148 -3.54 12.13 2.66
C ILE A 148 -2.38 12.88 2.01
N PRO A 149 -1.91 13.98 2.63
CA PRO A 149 -0.80 14.74 2.09
C PRO A 149 0.52 13.97 2.21
N LYS A 150 1.52 14.32 1.39
CA LYS A 150 2.81 13.60 1.32
C LYS A 150 3.52 13.51 2.67
N ASN A 151 3.40 14.53 3.52
CA ASN A 151 3.98 14.55 4.86
C ASN A 151 3.34 13.49 5.77
N LEU A 152 2.03 13.30 5.69
CA LEU A 152 1.34 12.28 6.45
C LEU A 152 1.70 10.88 5.93
N ALA A 153 1.73 10.69 4.62
CA ALA A 153 2.18 9.44 4.02
C ALA A 153 3.62 9.08 4.40
N ALA A 154 4.53 10.06 4.36
CA ALA A 154 5.91 9.89 4.81
C ALA A 154 5.97 9.47 6.29
N ALA A 155 5.20 10.13 7.16
CA ALA A 155 5.15 9.81 8.58
C ALA A 155 4.66 8.38 8.83
N ILE A 156 3.64 7.93 8.11
CA ILE A 156 3.11 6.56 8.20
C ILE A 156 4.18 5.54 7.77
N VAL A 157 4.82 5.76 6.61
CA VAL A 157 5.86 4.86 6.09
C VAL A 157 7.08 4.83 7.02
N MET A 158 7.51 5.97 7.55
CA MET A 158 8.63 6.05 8.50
C MET A 158 8.31 5.36 9.83
N LYS A 159 7.12 5.58 10.40
CA LYS A 159 6.67 4.91 11.62
C LYS A 159 6.70 3.38 11.43
N LYS A 160 6.15 2.91 10.31
CA LYS A 160 6.14 1.48 9.95
C LYS A 160 7.54 0.90 9.73
N GLN A 161 8.43 1.62 9.04
CA GLN A 161 9.83 1.19 8.87
C GLN A 161 10.55 1.08 10.20
N LYS A 162 10.31 2.04 11.11
CA LYS A 162 10.88 2.02 12.45
C LYS A 162 10.37 0.82 13.27
N GLU A 163 9.05 0.59 13.28
CA GLU A 163 8.46 -0.56 13.98
C GLU A 163 8.92 -1.91 13.39
N ALA A 164 9.01 -2.02 12.06
CA ALA A 164 9.52 -3.21 11.39
C ALA A 164 11.00 -3.46 11.75
N ARG A 165 11.82 -2.40 11.79
CA ARG A 165 13.23 -2.48 12.18
C ARG A 165 13.38 -2.85 13.66
N GLU A 166 12.57 -2.27 14.55
CA GLU A 166 12.56 -2.63 15.97
C GLU A 166 12.10 -4.08 16.20
N ARG A 167 11.12 -4.58 15.43
CA ARG A 167 10.70 -5.98 15.46
C ARG A 167 11.80 -6.91 14.96
N LEU A 168 12.50 -6.55 13.89
CA LEU A 168 13.64 -7.31 13.36
C LEU A 168 14.83 -7.29 14.31
N GLU A 169 15.14 -6.16 14.97
CA GLU A 169 16.18 -6.07 15.99
C GLU A 169 15.83 -6.88 17.25
N LYS A 170 14.55 -6.86 17.68
CA LYS A 170 14.09 -7.71 18.79
C LYS A 170 14.12 -9.20 18.40
N ALA A 171 13.68 -9.56 17.20
CA ALA A 171 13.73 -10.94 16.71
C ALA A 171 15.18 -11.44 16.51
N GLY A 172 16.07 -10.58 16.01
CA GLY A 172 17.50 -10.88 15.87
C GLY A 172 18.20 -11.04 17.23
N LYS A 173 17.86 -10.21 18.23
CA LYS A 173 18.32 -10.40 19.61
C LYS A 173 17.79 -11.71 20.21
N VAL A 174 16.51 -12.03 20.03
CA VAL A 174 15.93 -13.29 20.52
C VAL A 174 16.61 -14.51 19.88
N ALA A 175 16.88 -14.49 18.56
CA ALA A 175 17.62 -15.55 17.89
C ALA A 175 19.04 -15.72 18.43
N SER A 176 19.76 -14.62 18.72
CA SER A 176 21.12 -14.67 19.27
C SER A 176 21.19 -15.20 20.71
N ILE A 177 20.13 -15.03 21.50
CA ILE A 177 20.03 -15.56 22.88
C ILE A 177 19.81 -17.09 22.85
N ILE A 178 19.06 -17.60 21.86
CA ILE A 178 18.75 -19.03 21.74
C ILE A 178 19.96 -19.82 21.20
N SER A 179 20.83 -19.21 20.38
CA SER A 179 22.06 -19.84 19.87
C SER A 179 23.26 -19.77 20.83
N GLY A 180 23.16 -19.07 21.95
CA GLY A 180 24.29 -18.76 22.85
C GLY A 180 24.53 -19.76 23.99
N GLY A 181 23.86 -20.91 24.01
CA GLY A 181 23.88 -21.80 25.17
C GLY A 181 23.97 -23.29 24.82
N VAL A 182 25.01 -23.71 24.09
CA VAL A 182 25.44 -25.11 24.08
C VAL A 182 26.96 -25.13 24.21
N ASP A 183 27.45 -25.13 25.46
CA ASP A 183 28.80 -25.57 25.76
C ASP A 183 28.94 -27.04 25.30
N PRO A 184 29.86 -27.38 24.37
CA PRO A 184 30.12 -28.77 24.02
C PRO A 184 30.99 -29.37 25.12
N LYS A 185 30.38 -29.67 26.29
CA LYS A 185 31.02 -30.47 27.32
C LYS A 185 31.05 -31.91 26.81
N VAL A 186 32.19 -32.27 26.23
CA VAL A 186 32.60 -33.62 25.85
C VAL A 186 32.15 -34.59 26.94
N ILE A 187 31.23 -35.48 26.59
CA ILE A 187 30.77 -36.58 27.44
C ILE A 187 31.67 -37.79 27.11
N PRO A 188 32.60 -38.22 27.97
CA PRO A 188 33.29 -39.48 27.74
C PRO A 188 32.34 -40.65 28.05
N PHE A 189 31.96 -41.41 27.03
CA PHE A 189 31.25 -42.68 27.19
C PHE A 189 32.21 -43.76 27.69
N PRO A 190 31.87 -44.53 28.74
CA PRO A 190 32.66 -45.66 29.19
C PRO A 190 32.20 -46.97 28.53
N GLY A 191 33.14 -47.73 27.97
CA GLY A 191 33.06 -49.19 27.86
C GLY A 191 32.20 -49.77 26.73
N GLY A 192 32.86 -50.30 25.70
CA GLY A 192 32.27 -51.17 24.69
C GLY A 192 33.36 -52.02 24.04
N LYS A 193 33.45 -53.27 24.51
CA LYS A 193 34.45 -54.31 24.20
C LYS A 193 34.70 -54.59 22.72
N ASP A 194 35.92 -55.07 22.51
CA ASP A 194 36.43 -55.95 21.45
C ASP A 194 35.38 -56.87 20.81
N GLU A 195 35.45 -57.02 19.47
CA GLU A 195 35.55 -58.34 18.86
C GLU A 195 36.10 -58.29 17.43
N ASN A 196 36.99 -59.25 17.16
CA ASN A 196 37.82 -59.45 15.99
C ASN A 196 37.06 -59.78 14.69
N LYS A 197 37.64 -59.32 13.58
CA LYS A 197 38.06 -60.10 12.39
C LYS A 197 39.34 -59.39 11.91
N ASP A 198 40.50 -60.01 11.81
CA ASP A 198 40.85 -61.31 11.22
C ASP A 198 41.75 -62.20 12.12
#